data_AF-A0A3A4VKE9-F1
#
_entry.id   AF-A0A3A4VKE9-F1
#
_cell.length_a   1.000
_cell.length_b   1.000
_cell.length_c   1.000
_cell.angle_alpha   90.00
_cell.angle_beta   90.00
_cell.angle_gamma   90.00
#
_symmetry.space_group_name_H-M   'P 1'
#
loop_
_entity.id
_entity.type
_entity.pdbx_description
1 polymer ?
#
loop_
_entity_poly.entity_id
_entity_poly.type
_entity_poly.pdbx_seq_one_letter_code
_entity_poly.pdbx_strand_id
1 'polypeptide(L)'
;MQSINQILKKFNPAEDKFISREFQSFGIHIAEQLDDYKHRSLYIKLAKTVHRSILEKALSFVVDSNARNKGALFMWKLKDLKSQNSTPIKSESNLKSTSQKSKLNK
;
A
#
# COMPACT_ATOMS: atom_id res chain seq x y z
N MET A 1 14.00 -29.88 -27.17
CA MET A 1 13.99 -28.44 -26.81
C MET A 1 13.17 -27.71 -27.86
N GLN A 2 12.33 -26.75 -27.47
CA GLN A 2 11.57 -25.94 -28.44
C GLN A 2 12.50 -24.94 -29.13
N SER A 3 12.25 -24.64 -30.42
CA SER A 3 13.02 -23.63 -31.14
C SER A 3 12.56 -22.22 -30.79
N ILE A 4 13.49 -21.25 -30.80
CA ILE A 4 13.20 -19.83 -30.52
C ILE A 4 12.08 -19.29 -31.44
N ASN A 5 12.07 -19.67 -32.71
CA ASN A 5 11.02 -19.29 -33.65
C ASN A 5 9.63 -19.78 -33.21
N GLN A 6 9.53 -21.00 -32.66
CA GLN A 6 8.26 -21.52 -32.13
C GLN A 6 7.80 -20.80 -30.85
N ILE A 7 8.73 -20.31 -30.04
CA ILE A 7 8.43 -19.54 -28.82
C ILE A 7 7.87 -18.16 -29.21
N LEU A 8 8.53 -17.47 -30.14
CA LEU A 8 8.12 -16.14 -30.60
C LEU A 8 6.74 -16.15 -31.27
N LYS A 9 6.39 -17.22 -32.02
CA LYS A 9 5.05 -17.37 -32.61
C LYS A 9 3.91 -17.45 -31.58
N LYS A 10 4.20 -17.86 -30.34
CA LYS A 10 3.21 -17.98 -29.25
C LYS A 10 3.24 -16.79 -28.29
N PHE A 11 4.19 -15.89 -28.44
CA PHE A 11 4.34 -14.74 -27.57
C PHE A 11 3.33 -13.67 -27.98
N ASN A 12 2.39 -13.37 -27.09
CA ASN A 12 1.45 -12.26 -27.23
C ASN A 12 1.88 -11.13 -26.27
N PRO A 13 2.43 -10.01 -26.76
CA PRO A 13 2.84 -8.91 -25.90
C PRO A 13 1.66 -8.13 -25.30
N ALA A 14 0.45 -8.29 -25.84
CA ALA A 14 -0.73 -7.57 -25.38
C ALA A 14 -1.41 -8.23 -24.17
N GLU A 15 -1.20 -9.53 -23.95
CA GLU A 15 -1.84 -10.28 -22.88
C GLU A 15 -0.79 -10.96 -22.01
N ASP A 16 -0.76 -10.57 -20.73
CA ASP A 16 0.01 -11.32 -19.75
C ASP A 16 -0.77 -12.58 -19.34
N LYS A 17 -0.12 -13.73 -19.50
CA LYS A 17 -0.67 -15.05 -19.14
C LYS A 17 -1.12 -15.14 -17.68
N PHE A 18 -0.48 -14.42 -16.76
CA PHE A 18 -0.72 -14.54 -15.32
C PHE A 18 -1.45 -13.35 -14.70
N ILE A 19 -1.56 -12.23 -15.43
CA ILE A 19 -2.22 -11.01 -14.99
C ILE A 19 -3.45 -10.79 -15.85
N SER A 20 -4.59 -11.31 -15.39
CA SER A 20 -5.88 -11.17 -16.08
C SER A 20 -6.79 -10.11 -15.44
N ARG A 21 -6.46 -9.67 -14.22
CA ARG A 21 -7.31 -8.78 -13.40
C ARG A 21 -6.49 -7.65 -12.81
N GLU A 22 -7.16 -6.51 -12.64
CA GLU A 22 -6.56 -5.27 -12.10
C GLU A 22 -5.92 -5.47 -10.72
N PHE A 23 -6.56 -6.19 -9.79
CA PHE A 23 -5.94 -6.44 -8.49
C PHE A 23 -4.68 -7.31 -8.56
N GLN A 24 -4.50 -8.11 -9.63
CA GLN A 24 -3.28 -8.90 -9.83
C GLN A 24 -2.13 -7.98 -10.26
N SER A 25 -2.36 -7.11 -11.26
CA SER A 25 -1.35 -6.13 -11.68
C SER A 25 -1.00 -5.19 -10.53
N PHE A 26 -1.99 -4.72 -9.77
CA PHE A 26 -1.74 -3.86 -8.62
C PHE A 26 -0.97 -4.57 -7.49
N GLY A 27 -1.27 -5.84 -7.22
CA GLY A 27 -0.51 -6.63 -6.25
C GLY A 27 0.96 -6.83 -6.67
N ILE A 28 1.23 -7.04 -7.96
CA ILE A 28 2.58 -7.09 -8.50
C ILE A 28 3.28 -5.74 -8.36
N HIS A 29 2.59 -4.65 -8.74
CA HIS A 29 3.11 -3.29 -8.61
C HIS A 29 3.52 -2.97 -7.17
N ILE A 30 2.70 -3.30 -6.17
CA ILE A 30 3.07 -3.15 -4.76
C ILE A 30 4.36 -3.93 -4.44
N ALA A 31 4.46 -5.18 -4.89
CA ALA A 31 5.63 -6.01 -4.62
C ALA A 31 6.91 -5.42 -5.23
N GLU A 32 6.82 -4.85 -6.43
CA GLU A 32 7.94 -4.17 -7.10
C GLU A 32 8.35 -2.88 -6.38
N GLN A 33 7.38 -2.04 -6.00
CA GLN A 33 7.66 -0.78 -5.28
C GLN A 33 8.30 -1.00 -3.90
N LEU A 34 7.98 -2.12 -3.25
CA LEU A 34 8.54 -2.49 -1.95
C LEU A 34 9.84 -3.30 -2.06
N ASP A 35 10.29 -3.61 -3.28
CA ASP A 35 11.40 -4.54 -3.57
C ASP A 35 11.23 -5.90 -2.85
N ASP A 36 9.99 -6.39 -2.78
CA ASP A 36 9.61 -7.61 -2.07
C ASP A 36 8.81 -8.57 -2.97
N TYR A 37 9.41 -8.88 -4.12
CA TYR A 37 8.80 -9.77 -5.12
C TYR A 37 8.59 -11.20 -4.60
N LYS A 38 9.36 -11.62 -3.59
CA LYS A 38 9.23 -12.92 -2.92
C LYS A 38 7.83 -13.12 -2.33
N HIS A 39 7.20 -12.05 -1.84
CA HIS A 39 5.87 -12.10 -1.24
C HIS A 39 4.76 -11.55 -2.14
N ARG A 40 4.97 -11.47 -3.47
CA ARG A 40 3.96 -10.99 -4.43
C ARG A 40 2.55 -11.59 -4.24
N SER A 41 2.46 -12.89 -3.95
CA SER A 41 1.17 -13.57 -3.74
C SER A 41 0.40 -13.01 -2.55
N LEU A 42 1.10 -12.54 -1.51
CA LEU A 42 0.50 -11.86 -0.36
C LEU A 42 -0.06 -10.50 -0.78
N TYR A 43 0.69 -9.71 -1.53
CA TYR A 43 0.26 -8.40 -2.00
C TYR A 43 -0.93 -8.50 -2.97
N ILE A 44 -0.95 -9.49 -3.88
CA ILE A 44 -2.10 -9.77 -4.74
C ILE A 44 -3.34 -10.13 -3.90
N LYS A 45 -3.17 -10.94 -2.84
CA LYS A 45 -4.28 -11.29 -1.94
C LYS A 45 -4.80 -10.06 -1.20
N LEU A 46 -3.91 -9.16 -0.76
CA LEU A 46 -4.30 -7.89 -0.14
C LEU A 46 -5.05 -7.00 -1.13
N ALA A 47 -4.56 -6.84 -2.35
CA ALA A 47 -5.22 -6.08 -3.42
C ALA A 47 -6.62 -6.62 -3.76
N LYS A 48 -6.82 -7.94 -3.66
CA LYS A 48 -8.14 -8.56 -3.87
C LYS A 48 -9.13 -8.29 -2.74
N THR A 49 -8.65 -8.10 -1.50
CA THR A 49 -9.50 -8.11 -0.29
C THR A 49 -9.63 -6.76 0.40
N VAL A 50 -8.65 -5.87 0.23
CA VAL A 50 -8.61 -4.55 0.86
C VAL A 50 -8.88 -3.49 -0.19
N HIS A 51 -9.67 -2.47 0.16
CA HIS A 51 -9.98 -1.38 -0.73
C HIS A 51 -8.71 -0.67 -1.20
N ARG A 52 -8.63 -0.40 -2.51
CA ARG A 52 -7.45 0.16 -3.18
C ARG A 52 -6.91 1.41 -2.50
N SER A 53 -7.79 2.35 -2.13
CA SER A 53 -7.38 3.62 -1.51
C SER A 53 -6.62 3.44 -0.19
N ILE A 54 -6.85 2.35 0.55
CA ILE A 54 -6.10 2.07 1.78
C ILE A 54 -4.68 1.56 1.44
N LEU A 55 -4.59 0.70 0.42
CA LEU A 55 -3.32 0.17 -0.06
C LEU A 55 -2.44 1.26 -0.68
N GLU A 56 -3.01 2.15 -1.49
CA GLU A 56 -2.30 3.29 -2.09
C GLU A 56 -1.77 4.25 -1.04
N LYS A 57 -2.57 4.56 0.00
CA LYS A 57 -2.12 5.39 1.13
C LYS A 57 -0.96 4.74 1.89
N ALA A 58 -1.03 3.43 2.14
CA ALA A 58 0.07 2.71 2.78
C ALA A 58 1.32 2.67 1.89
N LEU A 59 1.14 2.44 0.59
CA LEU A 59 2.24 2.37 -0.37
C LEU A 59 2.96 3.71 -0.49
N SER A 60 2.24 4.80 -0.71
CA SER A 60 2.81 6.16 -0.79
C SER A 60 3.64 6.49 0.45
N PHE A 61 3.13 6.19 1.64
CA PHE A 61 3.87 6.39 2.89
C PHE A 61 5.20 5.60 2.94
N VAL A 62 5.23 4.38 2.42
CA VAL A 62 6.42 3.53 2.48
C VAL A 62 7.42 3.85 1.38
N VAL A 63 6.94 4.23 0.19
CA VAL A 63 7.81 4.61 -0.93
C VAL A 63 8.67 5.81 -0.55
N ASP A 64 8.09 6.80 0.12
CA ASP A 64 8.79 8.00 0.62
C ASP A 64 9.70 7.71 1.84
N SER A 65 9.61 6.51 2.42
CA SER A 65 10.40 6.13 3.60
C SER A 65 11.77 5.56 3.21
N ASN A 66 12.78 5.83 4.04
CA ASN A 66 14.11 5.24 3.92
C ASN A 66 14.26 3.94 4.76
N ALA A 67 13.17 3.20 4.94
CA ALA A 67 13.17 2.01 5.78
C ALA A 67 13.94 0.87 5.12
N ARG A 68 14.77 0.17 5.91
CA ARG A 68 15.53 -1.01 5.45
C ARG A 68 14.63 -2.18 5.02
N ASN A 69 13.45 -2.32 5.64
CA ASN A 69 12.47 -3.34 5.29
C ASN A 69 11.12 -2.67 4.99
N LYS A 70 10.91 -2.34 3.71
CA LYS A 70 9.70 -1.68 3.22
C LYS A 70 8.47 -2.58 3.32
N GLY A 71 8.60 -3.88 3.08
CA GLY A 71 7.50 -4.85 3.22
C GLY A 71 6.92 -4.89 4.65
N ALA A 72 7.79 -4.94 5.67
CA ALA A 72 7.34 -4.91 7.07
C ALA A 72 6.69 -3.57 7.44
N LEU A 73 7.26 -2.45 6.99
CA LEU A 73 6.69 -1.12 7.23
C LEU A 73 5.31 -0.96 6.57
N PHE A 74 5.14 -1.51 5.37
CA PHE A 74 3.87 -1.54 4.66
C PHE A 74 2.79 -2.31 5.44
N MET A 75 3.12 -3.49 5.95
CA MET A 75 2.20 -4.28 6.77
C MET A 75 1.81 -3.55 8.05
N TRP A 76 2.78 -2.91 8.71
CA TRP A 76 2.52 -2.08 9.88
C TRP A 76 1.59 -0.91 9.55
N LYS A 77 1.86 -0.17 8.46
CA LYS A 77 1.06 0.98 8.06
C LYS A 77 -0.36 0.59 7.65
N LEU A 78 -0.52 -0.55 6.98
CA LEU A 78 -1.84 -1.08 6.68
C LEU A 78 -2.66 -1.41 7.93
N LYS A 79 -2.01 -1.95 8.98
CA LYS A 79 -2.67 -2.21 10.26
C LYS A 79 -3.10 -0.89 10.92
N ASP A 80 -2.21 0.10 10.96
CA ASP A 80 -2.48 1.45 11.49
C ASP A 80 -3.70 2.10 10.81
N LEU A 81 -3.73 2.13 9.47
CA LEU A 81 -4.85 2.69 8.71
C LEU A 81 -6.18 1.95 8.95
N LYS A 82 -6.13 0.63 9.13
CA LYS A 82 -7.34 -0.16 9.47
C LYS A 82 -7.85 0.18 10.87
N SER A 83 -6.95 0.35 11.84
CA SER A 83 -7.31 0.71 13.20
C SER A 83 -7.96 2.11 13.27
N GLN A 84 -7.42 3.09 12.56
CA GLN A 84 -7.99 4.45 12.52
C GLN A 84 -9.42 4.49 11.96
N ASN A 85 -9.72 3.64 10.97
CA ASN A 85 -11.08 3.55 10.40
C ASN A 85 -12.08 2.83 11.33
N SER A 86 -11.61 2.08 12.33
CA SER A 86 -12.46 1.36 13.28
C SER A 86 -12.80 2.16 14.54
N THR A 87 -12.04 3.22 14.83
CA THR A 87 -12.36 4.14 15.90
C THR A 87 -13.45 5.13 15.46
N PRO A 88 -14.60 5.21 16.14
CA PRO A 88 -15.59 6.23 15.84
C PRO A 88 -14.95 7.60 15.98
N ILE A 89 -15.11 8.42 14.94
CA ILE A 89 -14.63 9.80 14.82
C ILE A 89 -15.06 10.55 16.10
N LYS A 90 -14.14 10.76 17.04
CA LYS A 90 -14.33 11.79 18.07
C LYS A 90 -14.10 13.12 17.37
N SER A 91 -15.21 13.81 17.12
CA SER A 91 -15.24 15.15 16.53
C SER A 91 -14.22 16.08 17.21
N GLU A 92 -13.41 16.75 16.40
CA GLU A 92 -12.40 17.74 16.78
C GLU A 92 -13.06 19.03 17.31
N SER A 93 -13.68 19.01 18.49
CA SER A 93 -14.28 20.20 19.09
C SER A 93 -13.55 20.76 20.32
N ASN A 94 -12.36 20.26 20.70
CA ASN A 94 -11.77 20.69 21.99
C ASN A 94 -10.25 20.99 21.99
N LEU A 95 -9.74 21.66 20.95
CA LEU A 95 -8.36 22.19 20.93
C LEU A 95 -8.25 23.73 21.00
N LYS A 96 -9.33 24.44 21.37
CA LYS A 96 -9.28 25.89 21.59
C LYS A 96 -9.69 26.29 23.01
N SER A 97 -8.85 25.99 24.01
CA SER A 97 -8.97 26.65 25.33
C SER A 97 -7.74 26.48 26.23
N THR A 98 -6.52 26.67 25.73
CA THR A 98 -5.36 26.82 26.66
C THR A 98 -4.20 27.60 26.05
N SER A 99 -4.37 28.92 25.89
CA SER A 99 -3.27 29.89 26.03
C SER A 99 -3.82 31.30 25.82
N GLN A 100 -4.18 31.98 26.91
CA GLN A 100 -4.22 33.45 27.08
C GLN A 100 -4.88 33.79 28.43
N LYS A 101 -4.25 33.40 29.55
CA LYS A 101 -4.51 34.01 30.86
C LYS A 101 -3.30 33.82 31.77
N SER A 102 -2.23 34.56 31.49
CA SER A 102 -1.13 34.77 32.43
C SER A 102 -0.35 36.04 32.12
N LYS A 103 -1.03 37.18 32.12
CA LYS A 103 -0.41 38.48 32.42
C LYS A 103 -1.38 39.34 33.24
N LEU A 104 -1.56 38.96 34.50
CA LEU A 104 -1.88 39.90 35.56
C LEU A 104 -1.19 39.40 36.84
N ASN A 105 -0.54 40.32 37.53
CA ASN A 105 0.26 40.20 38.77
C ASN A 105 1.79 40.20 38.55
N LYS A 106 2.39 41.38 38.41
CA LYS A 106 2.95 42.15 39.54
C LYS A 106 3.38 43.54 39.04
#